data_AF-A0A060BV58-F1
#
_entry.id   AF-A0A060BV58-F1
#
_cell.length_a   1.000
_cell.length_b   1.000
_cell.length_c   1.000
_cell.angle_alpha   90.00
_cell.angle_beta   90.00
_cell.angle_gamma   90.00
#
_symmetry.space_group_name_H-M   'P 1'
#
loop_
_entity.id
_entity.type
_entity.pdbx_description
1 polymer ?
#
loop_
_entity_poly.entity_id
_entity_poly.type
_entity_poly.pdbx_seq_one_letter_code
_entity_poly.pdbx_strand_id
1 'polypeptide(L)' 'TRYNPKVRAIRSWDFGRDVWQYPVIIDNMLNLELLFRATEITGDSLYYHIAVNHADTTLKNHFRKDFLPIT' A
#
# COMPACT_ATOMS: atom_id res chain seq x y z
N THR A 1 -14.16 1.36 -1.61
CA THR A 1 -12.75 1.80 -1.76
C THR A 1 -11.82 0.63 -1.53
N ARG A 2 -10.68 0.57 -2.24
CA ARG A 2 -9.67 -0.49 -2.07
C ARG A 2 -8.71 -0.25 -0.89
N TYR A 3 -8.66 0.97 -0.37
CA TYR A 3 -7.88 1.30 0.83
C TYR A 3 -8.66 0.94 2.10
N ASN A 4 -7.96 0.38 3.10
CA ASN A 4 -8.53 0.10 4.41
C ASN A 4 -7.71 0.81 5.49
N PRO A 5 -8.31 1.73 6.28
CA PRO A 5 -7.59 2.51 7.28
C PRO A 5 -7.07 1.68 8.47
N LYS A 6 -7.67 0.52 8.76
CA LYS A 6 -7.18 -0.40 9.81
C LYS A 6 -5.96 -1.18 9.35
N VAL A 7 -5.98 -1.66 8.11
CA VAL A 7 -4.84 -2.39 7.51
C VAL A 7 -3.73 -1.43 7.06
N ARG A 8 -4.09 -0.17 6.78
CA ARG A 8 -3.22 0.88 6.25
C ARG A 8 -2.62 0.56 4.88
N ALA A 9 -3.26 -0.32 4.12
CA ALA A 9 -2.84 -0.72 2.78
C ALA A 9 -4.01 -0.75 1.79
N ILE A 10 -3.67 -0.86 0.52
CA ILE A 10 -4.61 -0.96 -0.61
C ILE A 10 -4.67 -2.43 -1.00
N ARG A 11 -5.88 -2.99 -1.05
CA ARG A 11 -6.09 -4.38 -1.44
C ARG A 11 -5.77 -4.59 -2.91
N SER A 12 -5.05 -5.65 -3.26
CA SER A 12 -4.65 -5.94 -4.65
C SER A 12 -5.79 -6.49 -5.51
N TRP A 13 -6.54 -7.47 -5.02
CA TRP A 13 -7.68 -8.09 -5.73
C TRP A 13 -8.83 -8.46 -4.77
N ASP A 14 -9.96 -8.93 -5.30
CA ASP A 14 -11.15 -9.30 -4.50
C ASP A 14 -11.60 -10.77 -4.60
N PHE A 15 -10.98 -11.56 -5.48
CA PHE A 15 -11.19 -13.01 -5.60
C PHE A 15 -10.40 -13.83 -4.56
N GLY A 16 -10.73 -15.12 -4.40
CA GLY A 16 -9.99 -16.05 -3.52
C GLY A 16 -10.05 -15.68 -2.04
N ARG A 17 -11.22 -15.24 -1.55
CA ARG A 17 -11.41 -14.77 -0.17
C ARG A 17 -11.31 -15.86 0.88
N ASP A 18 -11.49 -17.11 0.46
CA ASP A 18 -11.26 -18.32 1.24
C ASP A 18 -9.77 -18.51 1.56
N VAL A 19 -8.87 -18.00 0.72
CA VAL A 19 -7.42 -18.05 0.93
C VAL A 19 -6.89 -16.75 1.52
N TRP A 20 -7.35 -15.60 1.02
CA TRP A 20 -6.80 -14.29 1.36
C TRP A 20 -7.86 -13.35 1.92
N GLN A 21 -7.71 -12.95 3.19
CA GLN A 21 -8.60 -11.97 3.82
C GLN A 21 -8.38 -10.54 3.31
N TYR A 22 -7.12 -10.17 3.08
CA TYR A 22 -6.73 -8.85 2.56
C TYR A 22 -5.41 -8.95 1.78
N PRO A 23 -5.44 -9.41 0.51
CA PRO A 23 -4.22 -9.58 -0.27
C PRO A 23 -3.58 -8.24 -0.62
N VAL A 24 -2.26 -8.14 -0.41
CA VAL A 24 -1.40 -7.02 -0.79
C VAL A 24 -0.13 -7.59 -1.43
N ILE A 25 0.16 -7.23 -2.68
CA ILE A 25 1.38 -7.65 -3.40
C ILE A 25 2.34 -6.49 -3.59
N ILE A 26 3.63 -6.81 -3.74
CA ILE A 26 4.69 -5.80 -3.89
C ILE A 26 4.45 -4.88 -5.09
N ASP A 27 3.86 -5.41 -6.17
CA ASP A 27 3.51 -4.69 -7.40
C ASP A 27 2.54 -3.53 -7.14
N ASN A 28 1.74 -3.57 -6.05
CA ASN A 28 0.90 -2.42 -5.69
C ASN A 28 1.69 -1.18 -5.32
N MET A 29 2.99 -1.30 -5.01
CA MET A 29 3.87 -0.14 -4.82
C MET A 29 4.00 0.70 -6.09
N LEU A 30 3.97 0.08 -7.29
CA LEU A 30 4.04 0.82 -8.55
C LEU A 30 2.78 1.65 -8.81
N ASN A 31 1.63 1.24 -8.26
CA ASN A 31 0.39 1.99 -8.39
C ASN A 31 0.36 3.27 -7.52
N LEU A 32 1.29 3.44 -6.58
CA LEU A 32 1.29 4.59 -5.67
C LEU A 32 1.65 5.90 -6.40
N GLU A 33 2.37 5.83 -7.52
CA GLU A 33 2.66 7.00 -8.36
C GLU A 33 1.38 7.73 -8.78
N LEU A 34 0.32 6.97 -9.12
CA LEU A 34 -0.97 7.56 -9.46
C LEU A 34 -1.55 8.40 -8.31
N LEU A 35 -1.41 7.96 -7.07
CA LEU A 35 -1.91 8.68 -5.90
C LEU A 35 -1.08 9.92 -5.59
N PHE A 36 0.24 9.85 -5.75
CA PHE A 36 1.09 11.03 -5.64
C PHE A 36 0.73 12.07 -6.70
N ARG A 37 0.56 11.67 -7.96
CA ARG A 37 0.12 12.58 -9.04
C ARG A 37 -1.28 13.16 -8.80
N ALA A 38 -2.21 12.36 -8.26
CA ALA A 38 -3.53 12.86 -7.87
C ALA A 38 -3.44 13.95 -6.79
N THR A 39 -2.54 13.80 -5.83
CA THR A 39 -2.27 14.83 -4.80
C THR A 39 -1.81 16.13 -5.47
N GLU A 40 -0.84 16.05 -6.39
CA GLU A 40 -0.29 17.23 -7.08
C GLU A 40 -1.36 17.96 -7.92
N ILE A 41 -2.21 17.22 -8.62
CA ILE A 41 -3.24 17.79 -9.50
C ILE A 41 -4.37 18.43 -8.70
N THR A 42 -4.79 17.80 -7.60
CA THR A 42 -6.01 18.19 -6.87
C THR A 42 -5.74 19.05 -5.63
N GLY A 43 -4.52 19.00 -5.09
CA GLY A 43 -4.19 19.54 -3.78
C GLY A 43 -4.75 18.74 -2.59
N ASP A 44 -5.49 17.65 -2.84
CA ASP A 44 -6.05 16.81 -1.78
C ASP A 44 -4.97 15.91 -1.17
N SER A 45 -4.65 16.17 0.10
CA SER A 45 -3.63 15.46 0.88
C SER A 45 -4.02 14.01 1.16
N LEU A 46 -5.29 13.63 1.01
CA LEU A 46 -5.76 12.28 1.27
C LEU A 46 -5.02 11.23 0.42
N TYR A 47 -4.78 11.51 -0.86
CA TYR A 47 -4.09 10.57 -1.76
C TYR A 47 -2.65 10.33 -1.32
N TYR A 48 -1.94 11.39 -0.92
CA TYR A 48 -0.60 11.32 -0.36
C TYR A 48 -0.58 10.47 0.91
N HIS A 49 -1.50 10.73 1.85
CA HIS A 49 -1.56 9.98 3.10
C HIS A 49 -1.87 8.49 2.87
N ILE A 50 -2.73 8.16 1.90
CA ILE A 50 -3.01 6.77 1.53
C ILE A 50 -1.75 6.11 0.94
N ALA A 51 -1.05 6.79 0.05
CA ALA A 51 0.15 6.26 -0.60
C ALA A 51 1.29 6.01 0.41
N VAL A 52 1.58 6.98 1.28
CA VAL A 52 2.60 6.84 2.33
C VAL A 52 2.22 5.71 3.30
N ASN A 53 0.97 5.66 3.76
CA ASN A 53 0.51 4.59 4.64
C ASN A 53 0.70 3.20 4.01
N HIS A 54 0.39 3.05 2.72
CA HIS A 54 0.61 1.81 1.99
C HIS A 54 2.10 1.44 1.91
N ALA A 55 2.95 2.42 1.57
CA ALA A 55 4.38 2.24 1.46
C ALA A 55 5.01 1.81 2.79
N ASP A 56 4.69 2.49 3.89
CA ASP A 56 5.19 2.16 5.23
C ASP A 56 4.74 0.76 5.68
N THR A 57 3.47 0.42 5.42
CA THR A 57 2.93 -0.91 5.73
C THR A 57 3.64 -1.99 4.92
N THR A 58 3.92 -1.72 3.65
CA THR A 58 4.64 -2.66 2.77
C THR A 58 6.09 -2.82 3.21
N LEU A 59 6.80 -1.73 3.50
CA LEU A 59 8.17 -1.76 3.99
C LEU A 59 8.30 -2.62 5.25
N LYS A 60 7.34 -2.49 6.18
CA LYS A 60 7.33 -3.25 7.43
C LYS A 60 7.08 -4.75 7.25
N ASN A 61 6.27 -5.16 6.26
CA ASN A 61 5.74 -6.53 6.20
C ASN A 61 6.20 -7.34 4.98
N HIS A 62 6.54 -6.71 3.85
CA HIS A 62 6.91 -7.40 2.61
C HIS A 62 8.41 -7.68 2.50
N PHE A 63 9.24 -7.02 3.31
CA PHE A 63 10.68 -7.24 3.33
C PHE A 63 11.04 -8.29 4.39
N ARG A 64 11.86 -9.26 3.98
CA ARG A 64 12.40 -10.28 4.88
C ARG A 64 13.56 -9.70 5.70
N LYS A 65 13.82 -10.29 6.87
CA LYS A 65 14.84 -9.81 7.82
C LYS A 65 16.26 -9.84 7.27
N ASP A 66 16.54 -10.72 6.30
CA ASP A 66 17.83 -10.87 5.61
C ASP A 66 18.11 -9.77 4.57
N PHE A 67 17.15 -8.86 4.32
CA PHE A 67 17.30 -7.71 3.41
C PHE A 67 17.26 -6.34 4.12
N LEU A 68 17.06 -6.30 5.44
CA LEU A 68 17.13 -5.04 6.20
C LEU A 68 18.58 -4.76 6.58
N PRO A 69 19.11 -3.52 6.39
CA PRO A 69 20.37 -3.16 6.96
C PRO A 69 20.25 -3.31 8.47
N ILE A 70 21.17 -4.10 9.03
CA ILE A 70 21.25 -4.45 10.44
C ILE A 70 21.11 -3.15 11.25
N THR A 71 20.05 -3.05 12.04
CA THR A 71 19.93 -2.06 13.13
C THR A 71 20.22 -2.76 14.43
#